data_AF-A0AAU7A8Y1-F1
#
_entry.id   AF-A0AAU7A8Y1-F1
#
_cell.length_a   1.000
_cell.length_b   1.000
_cell.length_c   1.000
_cell.angle_alpha   90.00
_cell.angle_beta   90.00
_cell.angle_gamma   90.00
#
_symmetry.space_group_name_H-M   'P 1'
#
loop_
_entity.id
_entity.type
_entity.pdbx_description
1 polymer ?
#
loop_
_entity_poly.entity_id
_entity_poly.type
_entity_poly.pdbx_seq_one_letter_code
_entity_poly.pdbx_strand_id
1 'polypeptide(L)' 'MSRYVFYDFETTGISPAFDHPLQFAAIVTDEHLYIRAVFDFQSR' A
#
# COMPACT_ATOMS: atom_id res chain seq x y z
N MET A 1 -20.47 -8.00 1.28
CA MET A 1 -19.49 -7.33 2.16
C MET A 1 -18.52 -6.54 1.32
N SER A 2 -18.37 -5.26 1.65
CA SER A 2 -17.37 -4.40 1.02
C SER A 2 -16.01 -4.60 1.68
N ARG A 3 -14.93 -4.37 0.93
CA ARG A 3 -13.55 -4.34 1.44
C ARG A 3 -12.91 -3.03 1.04
N TYR A 4 -12.19 -2.41 1.96
CA TYR A 4 -11.37 -1.23 1.67
C TYR A 4 -9.90 -1.64 1.65
N VAL A 5 -9.14 -1.02 0.76
CA VAL A 5 -7.69 -1.17 0.67
C VAL A 5 -7.07 0.19 0.93
N PHE A 6 -6.40 0.29 2.08
CA PHE A 6 -5.53 1.42 2.39
C PHE A 6 -4.12 1.05 1.96
N TYR A 7 -3.45 1.89 1.20
CA TYR A 7 -2.12 1.59 0.68
C TYR A 7 -1.25 2.84 0.63
N ASP A 8 0.05 2.61 0.61
CA ASP A 8 1.05 3.66 0.50
C ASP A 8 2.29 3.18 -0.29
N PHE A 9 2.96 4.13 -0.95
CA PHE A 9 4.18 3.89 -1.71
C PHE A 9 5.29 4.79 -1.19
N GLU A 10 6.43 4.18 -0.90
CA GLU A 10 7.69 4.91 -0.76
C GLU A 10 8.45 4.83 -2.07
N THR A 11 8.93 5.97 -2.56
CA THR A 11 9.47 6.12 -3.92
C THR A 11 10.85 6.77 -3.89
N THR A 12 11.62 6.62 -4.96
CA THR A 12 12.93 7.28 -5.10
C THR A 12 12.82 8.81 -5.24
N GLY A 13 11.63 9.33 -5.51
CA GLY A 13 11.35 10.74 -5.75
C GLY A 13 9.87 10.99 -6.09
N ILE A 14 9.50 12.24 -6.38
CA ILE A 14 8.09 12.66 -6.48
C ILE A 14 7.46 12.51 -7.86
N SER A 15 8.23 12.19 -8.90
CA SER A 15 7.73 12.08 -10.27
C SER A 15 7.22 10.66 -10.55
N PRO A 16 5.90 10.44 -10.66
CA PRO A 16 5.35 9.11 -10.89
C PRO A 16 5.73 8.51 -12.26
N ALA A 17 6.20 9.33 -13.19
CA ALA A 17 6.62 8.88 -14.52
C ALA A 17 8.10 8.44 -14.58
N PHE A 18 8.93 8.91 -13.64
CA PHE A 18 10.40 8.74 -13.71
C PHE A 18 11.00 8.10 -12.46
N ASP A 19 10.35 8.25 -11.30
CA ASP A 19 10.80 7.67 -10.04
C ASP A 19 10.24 6.26 -9.83
N HIS A 20 11.00 5.43 -9.12
CA HIS A 20 10.70 4.02 -8.92
C HIS A 20 10.13 3.76 -7.52
N PRO A 21 9.23 2.77 -7.36
CA PRO A 21 8.81 2.32 -6.05
C PRO A 21 9.96 1.59 -5.33
N LEU A 22 10.19 1.96 -4.07
CA LEU A 22 11.14 1.31 -3.16
C LEU A 22 10.43 0.35 -2.20
N GLN A 23 9.29 0.79 -1.66
CA GLN A 23 8.44 0.00 -0.78
C GLN A 23 6.98 0.20 -1.15
N PHE A 24 6.18 -0.84 -0.93
CA PHE A 24 4.74 -0.80 -0.99
C PHE A 24 4.16 -1.47 0.25
N ALA A 25 3.21 -0.81 0.89
CA ALA A 25 2.47 -1.38 2.01
C ALA A 25 0.96 -1.23 1.79
N ALA A 26 0.18 -2.22 2.22
CA ALA A 26 -1.26 -2.17 2.16
C ALA A 26 -1.94 -2.89 3.33
N ILE A 27 -3.11 -2.39 3.73
CA ILE A 27 -4.00 -2.98 4.73
C ILE A 27 -5.38 -3.15 4.11
N VAL A 28 -5.93 -4.36 4.21
CA VAL A 28 -7.32 -4.64 3.83
C VAL A 28 -8.17 -4.56 5.08
N THR A 29 -9.25 -3.79 5.03
CA THR A 29 -10.26 -3.75 6.10
C THR A 29 -11.63 -4.19 5.59
N ASP A 30 -12.52 -4.55 6.51
CA ASP A 30 -13.94 -4.61 6.23
C ASP A 30 -14.62 -3.23 6.33
N GLU A 31 -15.95 -3.23 6.25
CA GLU A 31 -16.81 -2.05 6.34
C GLU A 31 -16.79 -1.33 7.71
N HIS A 32 -16.30 -1.99 8.75
CA HIS A 32 -16.12 -1.42 10.09
C HIS A 32 -14.66 -1.02 10.37
N LEU A 33 -13.82 -1.02 9.33
CA LEU A 33 -12.39 -0.71 9.41
C LEU A 33 -11.58 -1.69 10.26
N TYR A 34 -12.10 -2.89 10.52
CA TYR A 34 -11.33 -3.94 11.16
C TYR A 34 -10.35 -4.55 10.16
N ILE A 35 -9.10 -4.71 10.58
CA ILE A 35 -8.03 -5.27 9.75
C ILE A 35 -8.34 -6.73 9.42
N ARG A 36 -8.20 -7.06 8.13
CA ARG A 36 -8.38 -8.41 7.56
C ARG A 36 -7.09 -8.96 6.96
N ALA A 37 -6.22 -8.10 6.45
CA ALA A 37 -4.89 -8.49 5.96
C ALA A 37 -3.92 -7.31 5.97
N VAL A 38 -2.62 -7.62 6.06
CA VAL A 38 -1.50 -6.67 5.97
C VAL A 38 -0.51 -7.19 4.94
N PHE A 39 -0.05 -6.31 4.05
CA PHE A 39 0.96 -6.57 3.03
C PHE A 39 2.09 -5.56 3.18
N ASP A 40 3.33 -6.05 3.15
CA ASP A 40 4.53 -5.22 3.14
C ASP A 40 5.53 -5.82 2.15
N PHE A 41 5.95 -5.02 1.18
CA PHE A 41 6.92 -5.40 0.16
C PHE A 41 7.99 -4.32 0.06
N GLN A 42 9.25 -4.73 0.22
CA GLN A 42 10.43 -3.89 0.03
C GLN A 42 11.26 -4.42 -1.12
N SER A 43 11.67 -3.53 -2.05
CA SER A 43 12.64 -3.88 -3.07
C SER A 43 14.00 -4.13 -2.40
N ARG A 44 14.53 -5.35 -2.53
CA ARG A 44 15.89 -5.68 -2.11
C ARG A 44 16.90 -5.33 -3.18
#